data_AF-C7H680-F1
#
_entry.id   AF-C7H680-F1
#
_cell.length_a   1.000
_cell.length_b   1.000
_cell.length_c   1.000
_cell.angle_alpha   90.00
_cell.angle_beta   90.00
_cell.angle_gamma   90.00
#
_symmetry.space_group_name_H-M   'P 1'
#
loop_
_entity.id
_entity.type
_entity.pdbx_description
1 polymer ?
#
loop_
_entity_poly.entity_id
_entity_poly.type
_entity_poly.pdbx_seq_one_letter_code
_entity_poly.pdbx_strand_id
1 'polypeptide(L)'
;MTGSVLFTIVLTVLWFITGVRDLMGKDPLINLPFNQYNRDPEYRAFWQKKNGIWELANGITFGLSNVLIVFPEARTARTVVLVIMVIVDVIYVVAYESWEHSND
;
A
#
# COMPACT_ATOMS: atom_id res chain seq x y z
N MET A 1 -18.02 -15.07 8.29
CA MET A 1 -17.92 -13.60 8.12
C MET A 1 -16.85 -12.95 9.02
N THR A 2 -16.41 -13.58 10.11
CA THR A 2 -15.45 -12.98 11.07
C THR A 2 -13.98 -12.97 10.60
N GLY A 3 -13.54 -13.99 9.87
CA GLY A 3 -12.14 -14.09 9.40
C GLY A 3 -11.72 -12.97 8.42
N SER A 4 -12.63 -12.47 7.59
CA SER A 4 -12.32 -11.42 6.61
C SER A 4 -12.14 -10.04 7.24
N VAL A 5 -12.83 -9.75 8.36
CA VAL A 5 -12.77 -8.45 9.04
C VAL A 5 -11.47 -8.29 9.82
N LEU A 6 -11.07 -9.31 10.57
CA LEU A 6 -9.80 -9.30 11.29
C LEU A 6 -8.64 -9.13 10.31
N PHE A 7 -8.67 -9.86 9.19
CA PHE A 7 -7.67 -9.75 8.14
C PHE A 7 -7.56 -8.32 7.58
N THR A 8 -8.68 -7.69 7.22
CA THR A 8 -8.65 -6.32 6.68
C THR A 8 -8.26 -5.27 7.72
N ILE A 9 -8.53 -5.47 9.00
CA ILE A 9 -8.03 -4.61 10.08
C ILE A 9 -6.52 -4.74 10.24
N VAL A 10 -6.00 -5.98 10.26
CA VAL A 10 -4.55 -6.22 10.36
C VAL A 10 -3.82 -5.58 9.18
N LEU A 11 -4.34 -5.74 7.95
CA LEU A 11 -3.77 -5.08 6.79
C LEU A 11 -3.80 -3.56 6.91
N THR A 12 -4.92 -2.95 7.33
CA THR A 12 -4.99 -1.50 7.59
C THR A 12 -3.87 -1.04 8.51
N VAL A 13 -3.68 -1.72 9.64
CA VAL A 13 -2.65 -1.37 10.62
C VAL A 13 -1.26 -1.51 10.03
N LEU A 14 -0.99 -2.60 9.28
CA LEU A 14 0.30 -2.80 8.63
C LEU A 14 0.63 -1.66 7.66
N TRP A 15 -0.30 -1.31 6.76
CA TRP A 15 -0.16 -0.20 5.81
C TRP A 15 0.11 1.15 6.49
N PHE A 16 -0.58 1.43 7.61
CA PHE A 16 -0.33 2.66 8.37
C PHE A 16 1.05 2.67 9.02
N ILE A 17 1.47 1.56 9.63
CA ILE A 17 2.78 1.48 10.29
C ILE A 17 3.91 1.55 9.26
N THR A 18 3.82 0.82 8.14
CA THR A 18 4.79 0.91 7.03
C THR A 18 4.86 2.33 6.50
N GLY A 19 3.71 2.94 6.18
CA GLY A 19 3.64 4.29 5.63
C GLY A 19 4.22 5.36 6.55
N VAL A 20 3.87 5.35 7.85
CA VAL A 20 4.44 6.29 8.82
C VAL A 20 5.95 6.09 8.97
N ARG A 21 6.44 4.84 9.03
CA ARG A 21 7.88 4.56 9.16
C ARG A 21 8.66 5.07 7.95
N ASP A 22 8.15 4.83 6.76
CA ASP A 22 8.74 5.31 5.50
C ASP A 22 8.74 6.85 5.47
N LEU A 23 7.64 7.51 5.85
CA LEU A 23 7.65 8.97 6.00
C LEU A 23 8.63 9.49 7.06
N MET A 24 8.93 8.72 8.10
CA MET A 24 9.95 9.06 9.10
C MET A 24 11.38 8.74 8.63
N GLY A 25 11.56 8.15 7.45
CA GLY A 25 12.86 7.69 6.95
C GLY A 25 13.43 6.50 7.71
N LYS A 26 12.61 5.81 8.50
CA LYS A 26 13.03 4.62 9.26
C LYS A 26 13.22 3.44 8.34
N ASP A 27 13.95 2.42 8.82
CA ASP A 27 13.99 1.14 8.13
C ASP A 27 12.57 0.57 7.98
N PRO A 28 12.27 -0.04 6.83
CA PRO A 28 10.94 -0.57 6.58
C PRO A 28 10.57 -1.65 7.59
N LEU A 29 9.27 -1.76 7.85
CA LEU A 29 8.75 -2.82 8.70
C LEU A 29 8.93 -4.20 8.04
N ILE A 30 8.74 -4.26 6.72
CA ILE A 30 8.89 -5.46 5.89
C ILE A 30 9.80 -5.08 4.73
N ASN A 31 10.95 -5.73 4.65
CA ASN A 31 11.87 -5.50 3.54
C ASN A 31 11.55 -6.44 2.38
N LEU A 32 11.04 -5.89 1.28
CA LEU A 32 10.60 -6.60 0.09
C LEU A 32 11.64 -6.40 -1.03
N PRO A 33 11.82 -7.38 -1.93
CA PRO A 33 12.84 -7.33 -2.99
C PRO A 33 12.60 -6.22 -4.03
N PHE A 34 11.39 -5.64 -4.06
CA PHE A 34 11.00 -4.52 -4.93
C PHE A 34 10.97 -3.17 -4.19
N ASN A 35 11.45 -3.12 -2.93
CA ASN A 35 11.59 -1.86 -2.23
C ASN A 35 12.71 -1.02 -2.85
N GLN A 36 12.32 0.17 -3.32
CA GLN A 36 13.12 1.03 -4.18
C GLN A 36 14.37 1.59 -3.51
N TYR A 37 14.31 1.86 -2.21
CA TYR A 37 15.49 2.31 -1.45
C TYR A 37 16.57 1.23 -1.28
N ASN A 38 16.30 -0.05 -1.61
CA ASN A 38 17.35 -1.07 -1.68
C ASN A 38 18.11 -1.03 -3.02
N ARG A 39 17.43 -0.64 -4.11
CA ARG A 39 18.01 -0.57 -5.46
C ARG A 39 18.69 0.77 -5.71
N ASP A 40 18.09 1.85 -5.20
CA ASP A 40 18.62 3.22 -5.26
C ASP A 40 18.90 3.78 -3.85
N PRO A 41 19.98 3.35 -3.17
CA PRO A 41 20.31 3.85 -1.84
C PRO A 41 20.58 5.36 -1.82
N GLU A 42 21.07 5.93 -2.92
CA GLU A 42 21.36 7.37 -3.06
C GLU A 42 20.08 8.22 -2.96
N TYR A 43 18.96 7.71 -3.50
CA TYR A 43 17.65 8.37 -3.46
C TYR A 43 16.73 7.79 -2.38
N ARG A 44 17.28 7.06 -1.41
CA ARG A 44 16.53 6.38 -0.36
C ARG A 44 15.50 7.30 0.33
N ALA A 45 15.90 8.51 0.69
CA ALA A 45 14.99 9.46 1.38
C ALA A 45 13.79 9.84 0.49
N PHE A 46 14.01 10.07 -0.81
CA PHE A 46 12.93 10.37 -1.75
C PHE A 46 11.98 9.17 -1.89
N TRP A 47 12.53 7.97 -2.08
CA TRP A 47 11.76 6.73 -2.21
C TRP A 47 10.93 6.44 -0.96
N GLN A 48 11.51 6.61 0.22
CA GLN A 48 10.80 6.49 1.48
C GLN A 48 9.63 7.48 1.60
N LYS A 49 9.76 8.73 1.12
CA LYS A 49 8.63 9.66 1.12
C LYS A 49 7.51 9.22 0.17
N LYS A 50 7.87 8.80 -1.04
CA LYS A 50 6.91 8.35 -2.06
C LYS A 50 6.16 7.10 -1.61
N ASN A 51 6.89 6.08 -1.15
CA ASN A 51 6.29 4.86 -0.61
C ASN A 51 5.47 5.15 0.63
N GLY A 52 5.96 6.00 1.55
CA GLY A 52 5.19 6.40 2.72
C GLY A 52 3.81 6.97 2.39
N ILE A 53 3.70 7.80 1.35
CA ILE A 53 2.41 8.32 0.86
C ILE A 53 1.54 7.20 0.27
N TRP A 54 2.13 6.33 -0.55
CA TRP A 54 1.45 5.18 -1.16
C TRP A 54 0.83 4.25 -0.12
N GLU A 55 1.64 3.85 0.85
CA GLU A 55 1.27 2.95 1.93
C GLU A 55 0.17 3.55 2.81
N LEU A 56 0.22 4.85 3.10
CA LEU A 56 -0.85 5.54 3.81
C LEU A 56 -2.15 5.62 3.02
N ALA A 57 -2.08 5.89 1.71
CA ALA A 57 -3.27 5.87 0.84
C ALA A 57 -3.94 4.48 0.83
N ASN A 58 -3.12 3.43 0.80
CA ASN A 58 -3.57 2.05 0.92
C ASN A 58 -4.20 1.76 2.29
N GLY A 59 -3.57 2.23 3.38
CA GLY A 59 -4.10 2.13 4.74
C GLY A 59 -5.45 2.83 4.90
N ILE A 60 -5.62 4.04 4.35
CA ILE A 60 -6.89 4.78 4.36
C ILE A 60 -7.96 4.02 3.58
N THR A 61 -7.64 3.52 2.39
CA THR A 61 -8.57 2.75 1.55
C THR A 61 -9.05 1.49 2.27
N PHE A 62 -8.13 0.71 2.84
CA PHE A 62 -8.49 -0.48 3.62
C PHE A 62 -9.29 -0.10 4.89
N GLY A 63 -8.91 0.97 5.59
CA GLY A 63 -9.62 1.49 6.76
C GLY A 63 -11.07 1.87 6.44
N LEU A 64 -11.29 2.62 5.35
CA LEU A 64 -12.63 2.93 4.85
C LEU A 64 -13.40 1.67 4.46
N SER A 65 -12.73 0.71 3.81
CA SER A 65 -13.35 -0.57 3.46
C SER A 65 -13.85 -1.32 4.69
N ASN A 66 -13.18 -1.21 5.85
CA ASN A 66 -13.62 -1.81 7.11
C ASN A 66 -14.90 -1.15 7.64
N VAL A 67 -15.01 0.18 7.55
CA VAL A 67 -16.24 0.91 7.90
C VAL A 67 -17.40 0.46 7.02
N LEU A 68 -17.16 0.24 5.72
CA LEU A 68 -18.21 -0.19 4.80
C LEU A 68 -18.71 -1.62 5.03
N ILE A 69 -18.02 -2.45 5.83
CA ILE A 69 -18.46 -3.83 6.14
C ILE A 69 -19.79 -3.84 6.91
N VAL A 70 -20.06 -2.82 7.72
CA VAL A 70 -21.27 -2.78 8.55
C VAL A 70 -22.54 -2.45 7.75
N PHE A 71 -22.40 -2.03 6.49
CA PHE A 71 -23.51 -1.71 5.59
C PHE A 71 -23.66 -2.80 4.53
N PRO A 72 -24.67 -3.70 4.62
CA PRO A 72 -24.88 -4.77 3.66
C PRO A 72 -25.01 -4.30 2.21
N GLU A 73 -25.61 -3.14 2.00
CA GLU A 73 -25.87 -2.50 0.71
C GLU A 73 -24.56 -2.03 0.04
N ALA A 74 -23.52 -1.74 0.83
CA ALA A 74 -22.23 -1.29 0.34
C ALA A 74 -21.30 -2.45 -0.09
N ARG A 75 -21.73 -3.72 0.04
CA ARG A 75 -20.88 -4.89 -0.21
C ARG A 75 -20.25 -4.89 -1.60
N THR A 76 -21.05 -4.62 -2.64
CA THR A 76 -20.56 -4.59 -4.02
C THR A 76 -19.55 -3.46 -4.23
N ALA A 77 -19.88 -2.25 -3.76
CA ALA A 77 -18.99 -1.09 -3.86
C ALA A 77 -17.66 -1.34 -3.14
N ARG A 78 -17.71 -1.93 -1.93
CA ARG A 78 -16.52 -2.30 -1.17
C ARG A 78 -15.63 -3.29 -1.95
N THR A 79 -16.21 -4.33 -2.53
CA THR A 79 -15.44 -5.30 -3.34
C THR A 79 -14.82 -4.63 -4.56
N VAL A 80 -15.56 -3.78 -5.26
CA VAL A 80 -15.04 -3.04 -6.42
C VAL A 80 -13.87 -2.14 -6.03
N VAL A 81 -13.96 -1.41 -4.92
CA VAL A 81 -12.86 -0.57 -4.41
C VAL A 81 -11.62 -1.40 -4.11
N LEU A 82 -11.77 -2.55 -3.45
CA LEU A 82 -10.63 -3.43 -3.14
C LEU A 82 -9.98 -4.01 -4.41
N VAL A 83 -10.78 -4.37 -5.42
CA VAL A 83 -10.24 -4.85 -6.70
C VAL A 83 -9.51 -3.74 -7.45
N ILE A 84 -10.08 -2.53 -7.52
CA ILE A 84 -9.44 -1.36 -8.15
C ILE A 84 -8.11 -1.07 -7.46
N MET A 85 -8.07 -1.11 -6.13
CA MET A 85 -6.85 -0.88 -5.36
C MET A 85 -5.75 -1.88 -5.73
N VAL A 86 -6.06 -3.19 -5.79
CA VAL A 86 -5.08 -4.21 -6.22
C VAL A 86 -4.58 -3.93 -7.63
N ILE A 87 -5.45 -3.54 -8.55
CA ILE A 87 -5.05 -3.16 -9.92
C ILE A 87 -4.12 -1.95 -9.89
N VAL A 88 -4.44 -0.95 -9.08
CA VAL A 88 -3.64 0.27 -8.91
C VAL A 88 -2.27 -0.02 -8.30
N ASP A 89 -2.17 -0.94 -7.32
CA ASP A 89 -0.90 -1.46 -6.79
C ASP A 89 -0.06 -2.14 -7.87
N VAL A 90 -0.68 -3.03 -8.66
CA VAL A 90 0.02 -3.70 -9.77
C VAL A 90 0.51 -2.67 -10.79
N ILE A 91 -0.32 -1.69 -11.17
CA ILE A 91 0.07 -0.62 -12.08
C ILE A 91 1.20 0.20 -11.50
N TYR A 92 1.16 0.55 -10.21
CA TYR A 92 2.22 1.31 -9.55
C TYR A 92 3.57 0.59 -9.62
N VAL A 93 3.58 -0.71 -9.29
CA VAL A 93 4.79 -1.54 -9.37
C VAL A 93 5.27 -1.67 -10.81
N VAL A 94 4.39 -1.99 -11.77
CA VAL A 94 4.76 -2.15 -13.19
C VAL A 94 5.28 -0.84 -13.77
N ALA A 95 4.60 0.28 -13.53
CA ALA A 95 5.01 1.59 -14.01
C ALA A 95 6.36 2.01 -13.40
N TYR A 96 6.58 1.67 -12.13
CA TYR A 96 7.87 1.89 -11.47
C TYR A 96 8.99 1.07 -12.13
N GLU A 97 8.83 -0.24 -12.23
CA GLU A 97 9.82 -1.15 -12.84
C GLU A 97 10.12 -0.75 -14.29
N SER A 98 9.09 -0.35 -15.05
CA SER A 98 9.23 0.10 -16.44
C SER A 98 10.00 1.42 -16.54
N TRP A 99 9.83 2.33 -15.58
CA TRP A 99 10.56 3.60 -15.56
C TRP A 99 12.03 3.39 -15.17
N GLU A 100 12.30 2.56 -14.17
CA GLU A 100 13.66 2.26 -13.72
C GLU A 100 14.50 1.61 -14.84
N HIS A 101 13.91 0.72 -15.64
CA HIS A 101 14.57 0.07 -16.78
C HIS A 101 14.30 0.78 -18.14
N SER A 102 13.80 2.02 -18.13
CA SER A 102 13.43 2.70 -19.38
C SER A 102 14.63 3.17 -20.22
N ASN A 103 15.82 3.23 -19.62
CA ASN A 103 17.07 3.65 -20.26
C ASN A 103 18.00 2.47 -20.60
N ASP A 104 17.58 1.22 -20.34
CA ASP A 104 18.28 -0.01 -20.75
C ASP A 104 17.85 -0.44 -22.16
#